data_AF-A0A1J0TM48-F1
#
_entry.id   AF-A0A1J0TM48-F1
#
_cell.length_a   1.000
_cell.length_b   1.000
_cell.length_c   1.000
_cell.angle_alpha   90.00
_cell.angle_beta   90.00
_cell.angle_gamma   90.00
#
_symmetry.space_group_name_H-M   'P 1'
#
loop_
_entity.id
_entity.type
_entity.pdbx_description
1 polymer ?
#
loop_
_entity_poly.entity_id
_entity_poly.type
_entity_poly.pdbx_seq_one_letter_code
_entity_poly.pdbx_strand_id
1 'polypeptide(L)'
;MTTEFELTATDLQRASAAFIHYRERRMDQVIEILEAAGDAKRPLQFVLALMYTMNEVAAPAYDGEALTQTLQDFVLYLAAQEKTND
;
A
#
# COMPACT_ATOMS: atom_id res chain seq x y z
N MET A 1 -14.86 -20.20 -8.09
CA MET A 1 -13.46 -20.14 -8.55
C MET A 1 -12.79 -19.08 -7.70
N THR A 2 -12.18 -19.47 -6.59
CA THR A 2 -11.38 -18.56 -5.76
C THR A 2 -10.09 -18.31 -6.53
N THR A 3 -9.94 -17.12 -7.09
CA THR A 3 -8.64 -16.70 -7.64
C THR A 3 -7.70 -16.57 -6.44
N GLU A 4 -6.86 -17.60 -6.21
CA GLU A 4 -5.77 -17.49 -5.25
C GLU A 4 -4.76 -16.50 -5.82
N PHE A 5 -4.74 -15.30 -5.27
CA PHE A 5 -3.74 -14.29 -5.60
C PHE A 5 -2.46 -14.66 -4.86
N GLU A 6 -1.45 -15.10 -5.60
CA GLU A 6 -0.15 -15.45 -5.03
C GLU A 6 0.68 -14.17 -4.80
N LEU A 7 0.89 -13.84 -3.53
CA LEU A 7 1.78 -12.75 -3.11
C LEU A 7 3.22 -13.23 -3.13
N THR A 8 4.09 -12.47 -3.79
CA THR A 8 5.53 -12.74 -3.76
C THR A 8 6.20 -12.03 -2.58
N ALA A 9 7.38 -12.51 -2.19
CA ALA A 9 8.22 -11.81 -1.23
C ALA A 9 8.50 -10.35 -1.65
N THR A 10 8.66 -10.11 -2.96
CA THR A 10 8.87 -8.77 -3.52
C THR A 10 7.65 -7.87 -3.32
N ASP A 11 6.42 -8.40 -3.47
CA ASP A 11 5.19 -7.63 -3.25
C ASP A 11 5.10 -7.20 -1.77
N LEU A 12 5.39 -8.11 -0.85
CA LEU A 12 5.40 -7.85 0.59
C LEU A 12 6.50 -6.86 1.01
N GLN A 13 7.68 -6.95 0.41
CA GLN A 13 8.78 -6.00 0.64
C GLN A 13 8.42 -4.59 0.18
N ARG A 14 7.86 -4.46 -1.03
CA ARG A 14 7.40 -3.18 -1.57
C ARG A 14 6.29 -2.57 -0.71
N ALA A 15 5.31 -3.39 -0.30
CA ALA A 15 4.24 -2.97 0.58
C ALA A 15 4.76 -2.48 1.95
N SER A 16 5.70 -3.21 2.55
CA SER A 16 6.35 -2.82 3.80
C SER A 16 7.12 -1.52 3.68
N ALA A 17 7.89 -1.34 2.60
CA ALA A 17 8.62 -0.12 2.33
C ALA A 17 7.67 1.07 2.12
N ALA A 18 6.58 0.88 1.36
CA ALA A 18 5.56 1.90 1.14
C ALA A 18 4.90 2.33 2.46
N PHE A 19 4.55 1.37 3.34
CA PHE A 19 3.99 1.68 4.64
C PHE A 19 4.95 2.50 5.53
N ILE A 20 6.23 2.12 5.57
CA ILE A 20 7.26 2.83 6.33
C ILE A 20 7.45 4.26 5.78
N HIS A 21 7.62 4.41 4.47
CA HIS A 21 7.82 5.72 3.85
C HIS A 21 6.60 6.62 4.01
N TYR A 22 5.39 6.06 3.89
CA TYR A 22 4.16 6.80 4.14
C TYR A 22 4.13 7.37 5.56
N ARG A 23 4.47 6.53 6.55
CA ARG A 23 4.54 6.92 7.96
C ARG A 23 5.57 8.03 8.23
N GLU A 24 6.71 7.98 7.53
CA GLU A 24 7.77 8.99 7.60
C GLU A 24 7.49 10.24 6.76
N ARG A 25 6.30 10.34 6.14
CA ARG A 25 5.91 11.43 5.21
C ARG A 25 6.85 11.59 4.01
N ARG A 26 7.47 10.49 3.58
CA ARG A 26 8.37 10.38 2.43
C ARG A 26 7.59 10.03 1.17
N MET A 27 6.79 10.98 0.68
CA MET A 27 5.81 10.72 -0.39
C MET A 27 6.45 10.39 -1.73
N ASP A 28 7.60 10.99 -2.07
CA ASP A 28 8.30 10.71 -3.33
C ASP A 28 8.67 9.22 -3.43
N GLN A 29 9.16 8.63 -2.33
CA GLN A 29 9.51 7.21 -2.27
C GLN A 29 8.28 6.30 -2.30
N VAL A 30 7.13 6.75 -1.78
CA VAL A 30 5.87 6.00 -1.91
C VAL A 30 5.42 5.96 -3.36
N ILE A 31 5.51 7.09 -4.08
CA ILE A 31 5.16 7.19 -5.49
C ILE A 31 6.05 6.28 -6.34
N GLU A 32 7.37 6.31 -6.13
CA GLU A 32 8.32 5.43 -6.84
C GLU A 32 7.95 3.94 -6.70
N ILE A 33 7.51 3.52 -5.51
CA ILE A 33 7.07 2.13 -5.26
C ILE A 33 5.77 1.80 -5.99
N LEU A 34 4.82 2.74 -6.00
CA LEU A 34 3.53 2.58 -6.70
C LEU A 34 3.75 2.48 -8.22
N GLU A 35 4.61 3.33 -8.78
CA GLU A 35 5.00 3.29 -10.20
C GLU A 35 5.65 1.94 -10.53
N ALA A 36 6.61 1.47 -9.71
CA ALA A 36 7.25 0.17 -9.91
C ALA A 36 6.29 -1.03 -9.80
N ALA A 37 5.18 -0.90 -9.08
CA ALA A 37 4.12 -1.91 -9.04
C ALA A 37 3.22 -1.86 -10.29
N GLY A 38 2.94 -0.65 -10.79
CA GLY A 38 2.24 -0.41 -12.06
C GLY A 38 3.02 -0.96 -13.26
N ASP A 39 4.31 -0.65 -13.36
CA ASP A 39 5.21 -1.13 -14.42
C ASP A 39 5.33 -2.65 -14.44
N ALA A 40 5.34 -3.28 -13.26
CA ALA A 40 5.34 -4.73 -13.12
C ALA A 40 3.99 -5.37 -13.49
N LYS A 41 2.95 -4.59 -13.84
CA LYS A 41 1.57 -5.02 -14.06
C LYS A 41 0.99 -5.83 -12.89
N ARG A 42 1.41 -5.48 -11.66
CA ARG A 42 0.99 -6.13 -10.42
C ARG A 42 0.37 -5.16 -9.40
N PRO A 43 -0.45 -4.16 -9.80
CA PRO A 43 -1.02 -3.21 -8.84
C PRO A 43 -1.94 -3.89 -7.81
N LEU A 44 -2.70 -4.92 -8.24
CA LEU A 44 -3.58 -5.67 -7.35
C LEU A 44 -2.79 -6.45 -6.29
N GLN A 45 -1.69 -7.12 -6.67
CA GLN A 45 -0.85 -7.85 -5.74
C GLN A 45 -0.17 -6.90 -4.75
N PHE A 46 0.23 -5.71 -5.21
CA PHE A 46 0.75 -4.68 -4.32
C PHE A 46 -0.31 -4.22 -3.29
N VAL A 47 -1.54 -3.93 -3.71
CA VAL A 47 -2.63 -3.55 -2.79
C VAL A 47 -2.93 -4.66 -1.78
N LEU A 48 -3.01 -5.91 -2.23
CA LEU A 48 -3.20 -7.06 -1.35
C LEU A 48 -2.05 -7.24 -0.36
N ALA A 49 -0.80 -7.07 -0.81
CA ALA A 49 0.38 -7.10 0.05
C ALA A 49 0.39 -5.94 1.06
N LEU A 50 -0.10 -4.75 0.68
CA LEU A 50 -0.25 -3.60 1.58
C LEU A 50 -1.30 -3.88 2.65
N MET A 51 -2.45 -4.40 2.27
CA MET A 51 -3.50 -4.82 3.22
C MET A 51 -2.97 -5.89 4.19
N TYR A 52 -2.24 -6.90 3.68
CA TYR A 52 -1.63 -7.93 4.51
C TYR A 52 -0.61 -7.34 5.49
N THR A 53 0.30 -6.49 5.00
CA THR A 53 1.32 -5.83 5.81
C THR A 53 0.68 -5.00 6.92
N MET A 54 -0.40 -4.29 6.61
CA MET A 54 -1.10 -3.46 7.58
C MET A 54 -1.84 -4.31 8.63
N ASN A 55 -2.46 -5.42 8.23
CA ASN A 55 -3.18 -6.30 9.15
C ASN A 55 -2.26 -7.15 10.04
N GLU A 56 -1.20 -7.72 9.48
CA GLU A 56 -0.36 -8.69 10.19
C GLU A 56 0.86 -8.06 10.87
N VAL A 57 1.38 -6.95 10.34
CA VAL A 57 2.62 -6.31 10.85
C VAL A 57 2.29 -5.03 11.61
N ALA A 58 1.37 -4.21 11.09
CA ALA A 58 1.06 -2.92 11.69
C ALA A 58 -0.02 -3.01 12.78
N ALA A 59 -1.11 -3.77 12.58
CA ALA A 59 -2.19 -3.89 13.57
C ALA A 59 -1.77 -4.40 14.96
N PRO A 60 -0.78 -5.30 15.10
CA PRO A 60 -0.27 -5.67 16.42
C PRO A 60 0.55 -4.55 17.10
N ALA A 61 1.06 -3.60 16.32
CA ALA A 61 1.93 -2.51 16.78
C ALA A 61 1.20 -1.17 16.94
N TYR A 62 -0.04 -1.06 16.46
CA TYR A 62 -0.84 0.17 16.47
C TYR A 62 -2.25 -0.11 16.96
N ASP A 63 -2.84 0.88 17.64
CA ASP A 63 -4.27 0.85 17.95
C ASP A 63 -5.09 0.76 16.64
N GLY A 64 -6.12 -0.09 16.63
CA GLY A 64 -6.87 -0.44 15.42
C GLY A 64 -7.56 0.76 14.76
N GLU A 65 -7.90 1.78 15.55
CA GLU A 65 -8.46 3.04 15.07
C GLU A 65 -7.44 3.84 14.25
N ALA A 66 -6.21 3.97 14.75
CA ALA A 66 -5.12 4.68 14.05
C ALA A 66 -4.75 4.02 12.71
N LEU A 67 -4.79 2.69 12.66
CA LEU A 67 -4.55 1.94 11.43
C LEU A 67 -5.65 2.20 10.39
N THR A 68 -6.91 2.25 10.83
CA THR A 68 -8.06 2.48 9.96
C THR A 68 -8.05 3.90 9.39
N GLN A 69 -7.72 4.92 10.21
CA GLN A 69 -7.55 6.29 9.73
C GLN A 69 -6.44 6.39 8.67
N THR A 70 -5.31 5.75 8.93
CA THR A 70 -4.15 5.75 8.02
C THR A 70 -4.52 5.18 6.64
N LEU A 71 -5.33 4.10 6.61
CA LEU A 71 -5.85 3.51 5.38
C LEU A 71 -6.79 4.45 4.62
N GLN A 72 -7.73 5.07 5.34
CA GLN A 72 -8.67 6.01 4.74
C GLN A 72 -7.94 7.19 4.11
N ASP A 73 -6.97 7.77 4.82
CA ASP A 73 -6.18 8.89 4.33
C ASP A 73 -5.37 8.50 3.08
N PHE A 74 -4.76 7.32 3.06
CA PHE A 74 -3.98 6.84 1.92
C PHE A 74 -4.85 6.62 0.68
N VAL A 75 -6.02 5.98 0.83
CA VAL A 75 -6.96 5.77 -0.29
C VAL A 75 -7.49 7.10 -0.83
N LEU A 76 -7.86 8.03 0.06
CA LEU A 76 -8.34 9.36 -0.34
C LEU A 76 -7.26 10.17 -1.06
N TYR A 77 -6.01 10.08 -0.62
CA TYR A 77 -4.86 10.72 -1.29
C TYR A 77 -4.69 10.21 -2.72
N LEU A 78 -4.73 8.89 -2.93
CA LEU A 78 -4.61 8.30 -4.27
C LEU A 78 -5.77 8.71 -5.18
N ALA A 79 -7.01 8.68 -4.66
CA ALA A 79 -8.19 9.09 -5.41
C ALA A 79 -8.20 10.59 -5.79
N ALA A 80 -7.60 11.43 -4.96
CA ALA A 80 -7.44 12.85 -5.25
C ALA A 80 -6.43 13.09 -6.38
N GLN A 81 -5.34 12.32 -6.42
CA GLN A 81 -4.32 12.42 -7.47
C GLN A 81 -4.86 12.05 -8.86
N GLU A 82 -5.71 11.02 -8.97
CA GLU A 82 -6.36 10.65 -10.25
C GLU A 82 -7.18 11.79 -10.86
N LYS A 83 -7.89 12.59 -10.04
CA LYS A 83 -8.71 13.71 -10.53
C LYS A 83 -7.91 14.90 -11.07
N THR A 84 -6.61 14.94 -10.84
CA THR A 84 -5.74 16.06 -11.25
C THR A 84 -5.02 15.79 -12.57
N ASN A 85 -5.08 14.55 -13.08
CA ASN A 85 -4.43 14.11 -14.31
C ASN A 85 -5.39 13.96 -15.51
N ASP A 86 -6.67 14.34 -15.34
CA ASP A 86 -7.67 14.55 -16.40
C ASP A 86 -7.80 16.05 -16.74
#